data_AF-A0A9D3WBK0-F1
#
_entry.id   AF-A0A9D3WBK0-F1
#
_cell.length_a   1.000
_cell.length_b   1.000
_cell.length_c   1.000
_cell.angle_alpha   90.00
_cell.angle_beta   90.00
_cell.angle_gamma   90.00
#
_symmetry.space_group_name_H-M   'P 1'
#
loop_
_entity.id
_entity.type
_entity.pdbx_description
1 polymer ?
#
loop_
_entity_poly.entity_id
_entity_poly.type
_entity_poly.pdbx_seq_one_letter_code
_entity_poly.pdbx_strand_id
1 'polypeptide(L)'
;MPPHTFISIKPSAHSKEVPRQLTYIFHQMAPSFDNETSLFNFAVRDGNGIKGIVDSGISKVPQQYIQPPTERINKKNASVCKIPPIDLSKLDGPEYDEVANQIVRAAETLGFFQVINHGVPVELLESLKQTAHNFFALPPERKVVYRKQVSPSPLVKYQVWDEFCT
;
A
#
# COMPACT_ATOMS: atom_id res chain seq x y z
N MET A 1 13.34 -18.38 -47.85
CA MET A 1 12.07 -18.66 -47.15
C MET A 1 11.79 -20.15 -47.19
N PRO A 2 11.94 -20.85 -46.05
CA PRO A 2 11.22 -22.09 -45.75
C PRO A 2 10.12 -21.83 -44.68
N PRO A 3 9.10 -22.70 -44.58
CA PRO A 3 7.92 -22.44 -43.76
C PRO A 3 8.22 -22.60 -42.26
N HIS A 4 7.67 -21.66 -41.47
CA HIS A 4 7.73 -21.64 -40.02
C HIS A 4 7.10 -22.91 -39.43
N THR A 5 7.91 -23.71 -38.74
CA THR A 5 7.43 -24.79 -37.88
C THR A 5 6.96 -24.17 -36.56
N PHE A 6 5.64 -24.13 -36.34
CA PHE A 6 5.05 -23.71 -35.08
C PHE A 6 5.21 -24.84 -34.05
N ILE A 7 6.09 -24.67 -33.07
CA ILE A 7 6.13 -25.54 -31.89
C ILE A 7 5.01 -25.07 -30.95
N SER A 8 3.85 -25.72 -31.03
CA SER A 8 2.77 -25.57 -30.07
C SER A 8 3.16 -26.33 -28.79
N ILE A 9 3.66 -25.61 -27.78
CA ILE A 9 3.85 -26.16 -26.44
C ILE A 9 2.45 -26.28 -25.83
N LYS A 10 1.86 -27.48 -25.87
CA LYS A 10 0.65 -27.80 -25.09
C LYS A 10 0.98 -27.57 -23.60
N PRO A 11 0.13 -26.86 -22.83
CA PRO A 11 0.23 -26.88 -21.38
C PRO A 11 0.00 -28.31 -20.91
N SER A 12 0.99 -28.89 -20.23
CA SER A 12 0.81 -30.14 -19.52
C SER A 12 -0.26 -29.92 -18.45
N ALA A 13 -1.36 -30.67 -18.55
CA ALA A 13 -2.40 -30.75 -17.55
C ALA A 13 -1.84 -31.48 -16.31
N HIS A 14 -1.02 -30.79 -15.53
CA HIS A 14 -0.84 -31.10 -14.12
C HIS A 14 -1.72 -30.11 -13.35
N SER A 15 -3.01 -30.41 -13.37
CA SER A 15 -3.98 -29.90 -12.42
C SER A 15 -3.46 -30.21 -11.02
N LYS A 16 -2.84 -29.24 -10.37
CA LYS A 16 -2.77 -29.24 -8.91
C LYS A 16 -4.13 -28.77 -8.43
N GLU A 17 -5.13 -29.64 -8.55
CA GLU A 17 -6.29 -29.55 -7.67
C GLU A 17 -5.75 -29.58 -6.25
N VAL A 18 -5.77 -28.43 -5.59
CA VAL A 18 -5.59 -28.38 -4.15
C VAL A 18 -6.75 -29.18 -3.57
N PRO A 19 -6.51 -30.31 -2.86
CA PRO A 19 -7.58 -31.17 -2.37
C PRO A 19 -8.61 -30.33 -1.63
N ARG A 20 -9.90 -30.55 -1.87
CA ARG A 20 -10.99 -29.84 -1.16
C ARG A 20 -10.84 -29.90 0.37
N GLN A 21 -10.21 -30.95 0.90
CA GLN A 21 -9.84 -31.05 2.32
C GLN A 21 -8.75 -30.07 2.75
N LEU A 22 -7.75 -29.78 1.91
CA LEU A 22 -6.71 -28.79 2.20
C LEU A 22 -7.29 -27.37 2.21
N THR A 23 -8.15 -27.02 1.26
CA THR A 23 -8.90 -25.75 1.30
C THR A 23 -9.86 -25.66 2.48
N TYR A 24 -10.48 -26.79 2.87
CA TYR A 24 -11.35 -26.87 4.05
C TYR A 24 -10.56 -26.71 5.36
N ILE A 25 -9.39 -27.31 5.49
CA ILE A 25 -8.53 -27.16 6.69
C ILE A 25 -8.00 -25.73 6.81
N PHE A 26 -7.59 -25.09 5.70
CA PHE A 26 -7.20 -23.67 5.70
C PHE A 26 -8.36 -22.73 6.08
N HIS A 27 -9.61 -23.06 5.71
CA HIS A 27 -10.79 -22.28 6.15
C HIS A 27 -11.16 -22.50 7.63
N GLN A 28 -10.82 -23.66 8.22
CA GLN A 28 -11.19 -24.02 9.60
C GLN A 28 -10.18 -23.55 10.66
N MET A 29 -9.07 -22.93 10.26
CA MET A 29 -8.01 -22.46 11.17
C MET A 29 -7.64 -20.98 10.95
N ALA A 30 -8.50 -20.20 10.29
CA ALA A 30 -8.29 -18.76 10.28
C ALA A 30 -8.50 -18.25 11.73
N PRO A 31 -7.49 -17.61 12.35
CA PRO A 31 -7.65 -17.07 13.69
C PRO A 31 -8.77 -16.02 13.67
N SER A 32 -9.74 -16.14 14.59
CA SER A 32 -10.73 -15.10 14.79
C SER A 32 -10.12 -13.99 15.66
N PHE A 33 -10.08 -12.77 15.13
CA PHE A 33 -9.59 -11.60 15.85
C PHE A 33 -10.73 -10.82 16.52
N ASP A 34 -11.80 -11.52 16.90
CA ASP A 34 -13.01 -10.92 17.47
C ASP A 34 -12.79 -10.35 18.88
N ASN A 35 -11.71 -10.78 19.56
CA ASN A 35 -11.29 -10.26 20.85
C ASN A 35 -10.23 -9.16 20.66
N GLU A 36 -10.47 -7.97 21.21
CA GLU A 36 -9.55 -6.83 21.15
C GLU A 36 -8.17 -7.12 21.70
N THR A 37 -8.10 -7.88 22.79
CA THR A 37 -6.82 -8.26 23.39
C THR A 37 -6.00 -9.15 22.46
N SER A 38 -6.65 -10.09 21.76
CA SER A 38 -5.97 -11.01 20.83
C SER A 38 -5.47 -10.27 19.59
N LEU A 39 -6.32 -9.42 18.99
CA LEU A 39 -5.97 -8.59 17.84
C LEU A 39 -4.78 -7.68 18.13
N PHE A 40 -4.84 -6.93 19.25
CA PHE A 40 -3.77 -6.01 19.63
C PHE A 40 -2.45 -6.76 19.88
N ASN A 41 -2.51 -7.88 20.60
CA ASN A 41 -1.33 -8.69 20.86
C ASN A 41 -0.69 -9.18 19.56
N PHE A 42 -1.47 -9.78 18.67
CA PHE A 42 -0.95 -10.28 17.40
C PHE A 42 -0.41 -9.15 16.50
N ALA A 43 -1.20 -8.11 16.28
CA ALA A 43 -0.90 -7.08 15.28
C ALA A 43 0.13 -6.05 15.74
N VAL A 44 0.13 -5.69 17.03
CA VAL A 44 0.95 -4.60 17.57
C VAL A 44 2.07 -5.14 18.45
N ARG A 45 1.74 -5.90 19.50
CA ARG A 45 2.73 -6.37 20.49
C ARG A 45 3.72 -7.35 19.87
N ASP A 46 3.20 -8.40 19.25
CA ASP A 46 3.97 -9.41 18.50
C ASP A 46 4.36 -8.82 17.13
N GLY A 47 3.63 -7.79 16.70
CA GLY A 47 3.89 -6.87 15.58
C GLY A 47 3.95 -7.53 14.20
N ASN A 48 3.01 -8.43 14.00
CA ASN A 48 2.64 -8.96 12.69
C ASN A 48 2.02 -7.87 11.79
N GLY A 49 1.47 -6.81 12.38
CA GLY A 49 0.82 -5.70 11.69
C GLY A 49 -0.47 -6.10 10.96
N ILE A 50 -1.05 -5.14 10.25
CA ILE A 50 -2.27 -5.36 9.44
C ILE A 50 -2.02 -6.38 8.33
N LYS A 51 -0.82 -6.36 7.73
CA LYS A 51 -0.44 -7.35 6.72
C LYS A 51 -0.55 -8.78 7.26
N GLY A 52 -0.02 -9.06 8.46
CA GLY A 52 -0.14 -10.38 9.06
C GLY A 52 -1.58 -10.79 9.35
N ILE A 53 -2.45 -9.84 9.72
CA ILE A 53 -3.89 -10.10 9.90
C ILE A 53 -4.52 -10.53 8.57
N VAL A 54 -4.25 -9.79 7.50
CA VAL A 54 -4.77 -10.10 6.15
C VAL A 54 -4.23 -11.45 5.65
N ASP A 55 -2.94 -11.69 5.82
CA ASP A 55 -2.28 -12.95 5.42
C ASP A 55 -2.81 -14.16 6.21
N SER A 56 -3.38 -13.94 7.40
CA SER A 56 -4.03 -14.99 8.20
C SER A 56 -5.39 -15.43 7.65
N GLY A 57 -5.86 -14.83 6.55
CA GLY A 57 -7.07 -15.25 5.85
C GLY A 57 -8.37 -14.78 6.49
N ILE A 58 -8.36 -13.61 7.14
CA ILE A 58 -9.59 -13.04 7.74
C ILE A 58 -10.69 -12.84 6.69
N SER A 59 -11.92 -13.21 7.05
CA SER A 59 -13.09 -13.07 6.17
C SER A 59 -13.89 -11.79 6.42
N LYS A 60 -13.62 -11.10 7.54
CA LYS A 60 -14.28 -9.86 7.96
C LYS A 60 -13.27 -8.91 8.57
N VAL A 61 -13.50 -7.62 8.41
CA VAL A 61 -12.70 -6.56 9.03
C VAL A 61 -12.98 -6.54 10.54
N PRO A 62 -11.96 -6.63 11.42
CA PRO A 62 -12.14 -6.50 12.85
C PRO A 62 -12.78 -5.15 13.22
N GLN A 63 -13.61 -5.16 14.27
CA GLN A 63 -14.42 -4.01 14.68
C GLN A 63 -13.58 -2.73 14.91
N GLN A 64 -12.35 -2.89 15.40
CA GLN A 64 -11.40 -1.83 15.73
C GLN A 64 -10.89 -1.05 14.50
N TYR A 65 -11.02 -1.62 13.30
CA TYR A 65 -10.67 -0.95 12.04
C TYR A 65 -11.90 -0.40 11.30
N ILE A 66 -13.10 -0.62 11.83
CA ILE A 66 -14.33 -0.06 11.25
C ILE A 66 -14.46 1.37 11.72
N GLN A 67 -14.28 2.31 10.80
CA GLN A 67 -14.40 3.74 11.08
C GLN A 67 -15.81 4.10 11.60
N PRO A 68 -15.96 5.15 12.43
CA PRO A 68 -17.26 5.71 12.78
C PRO A 68 -18.10 6.03 11.53
N PRO A 69 -19.44 5.94 11.59
CA PRO A 69 -20.29 6.19 10.42
C PRO A 69 -20.01 7.51 9.69
N THR A 70 -19.64 8.56 10.44
CA THR A 70 -19.31 9.89 9.93
C THR A 70 -17.99 9.96 9.14
N GLU A 71 -17.05 9.04 9.41
CA GLU A 71 -15.73 8.97 8.77
C GLU A 71 -15.66 7.93 7.64
N ARG A 72 -16.72 7.11 7.49
CA ARG A 72 -16.77 6.11 6.42
C ARG A 72 -16.89 6.79 5.05
N ILE A 73 -15.90 6.58 4.21
CA ILE A 73 -15.88 7.10 2.83
C ILE A 73 -17.08 6.51 2.05
N ASN A 74 -18.01 7.38 1.68
CA ASN A 74 -19.12 7.02 0.81
C ASN A 74 -18.68 7.00 -0.66
N LYS A 75 -18.25 5.83 -1.14
CA LYS A 75 -17.81 5.64 -2.52
C LYS A 75 -18.87 6.00 -3.57
N LYS A 76 -20.17 5.98 -3.24
CA LYS A 76 -21.24 6.30 -4.20
C LYS A 76 -21.25 7.78 -4.60
N ASN A 77 -20.74 8.64 -3.73
CA ASN A 77 -20.67 10.08 -3.95
C ASN A 77 -19.29 10.53 -4.46
N ALA A 78 -18.36 9.59 -4.66
CA ALA A 78 -17.04 9.93 -5.16
C ALA A 78 -17.13 10.33 -6.64
N SER A 79 -16.58 11.50 -6.97
CA SER A 79 -16.40 11.96 -8.34
C SER A 79 -14.93 11.86 -8.73
N VAL A 80 -14.66 11.65 -10.02
CA VAL A 80 -13.30 11.69 -10.54
C VAL A 80 -12.80 13.13 -10.51
N CYS A 81 -11.67 13.36 -9.85
CA CYS A 81 -10.97 14.64 -9.93
C CYS A 81 -10.43 14.82 -11.35
N LYS A 82 -10.92 15.83 -12.06
CA LYS A 82 -10.58 16.10 -13.48
C LYS A 82 -9.36 16.99 -13.66
N ILE A 83 -8.58 17.21 -12.60
CA ILE A 83 -7.46 18.14 -12.64
C ILE A 83 -6.25 17.40 -13.23
N PRO A 84 -5.73 17.87 -14.37
CA PRO A 84 -4.60 17.21 -15.01
C PRO A 84 -3.34 17.35 -14.15
N PRO A 85 -2.41 16.39 -14.23
CA PRO A 85 -1.09 16.55 -13.63
C PRO A 85 -0.34 17.75 -14.22
N ILE A 86 0.46 18.42 -13.39
CA ILE A 86 1.32 19.54 -13.77
C ILE A 86 2.61 18.99 -14.39
N ASP A 87 2.97 19.47 -15.58
CA ASP A 87 4.19 19.09 -16.28
C ASP A 87 5.38 19.94 -15.83
N LEU A 88 6.31 19.34 -15.09
CA LEU A 88 7.48 20.04 -14.55
C LEU A 88 8.64 20.18 -15.54
N SER A 89 8.58 19.54 -16.71
CA SER A 89 9.65 19.68 -17.73
C SER A 89 9.79 21.11 -18.27
N LYS A 90 8.74 21.91 -18.11
CA LYS A 90 8.62 23.29 -18.59
C LYS A 90 9.12 24.33 -17.57
N LEU A 91 9.48 23.88 -16.37
CA LEU A 91 9.89 24.77 -15.29
C LEU A 91 11.20 25.50 -15.61
N ASP A 92 12.14 24.87 -16.30
CA ASP A 92 13.41 25.51 -16.70
C ASP A 92 13.30 26.27 -18.04
N GLY A 93 12.09 26.53 -18.52
CA GLY A 93 11.80 27.08 -19.84
C GLY A 93 11.07 28.43 -19.81
N PRO A 94 10.68 28.94 -21.00
CA PRO A 94 9.93 30.20 -21.12
C PRO A 94 8.52 30.12 -20.48
N GLU A 95 8.06 28.92 -20.14
CA GLU A 95 6.75 28.66 -19.52
C GLU A 95 6.83 28.59 -17.99
N TYR A 96 7.97 28.95 -17.38
CA TYR A 96 8.19 28.91 -15.92
C TYR A 96 7.03 29.55 -15.15
N ASP A 97 6.63 30.78 -15.49
CA ASP A 97 5.59 31.51 -14.78
C ASP A 97 4.23 30.79 -14.84
N GLU A 98 3.91 30.15 -15.97
CA GLU A 98 2.67 29.40 -16.14
C GLU A 98 2.66 28.15 -15.25
N VAL A 99 3.75 27.38 -15.24
CA VAL A 99 3.86 26.18 -14.38
C VAL A 99 3.84 26.57 -12.90
N ALA A 100 4.55 27.64 -12.51
CA ALA A 100 4.56 28.15 -11.15
C ALA A 100 3.15 28.58 -10.70
N ASN A 101 2.42 29.29 -11.56
CA ASN A 101 1.04 29.68 -11.28
C ASN A 101 0.09 28.48 -11.16
N GLN A 102 0.29 27.42 -11.96
CA GLN A 102 -0.49 26.19 -11.81
C GLN A 102 -0.25 25.51 -10.46
N ILE A 103 0.99 25.48 -9.98
CA ILE A 103 1.35 24.92 -8.66
C ILE A 103 0.70 25.74 -7.55
N VAL A 104 0.87 27.06 -7.57
CA VAL A 104 0.27 27.96 -6.56
C VAL A 104 -1.25 27.79 -6.53
N ARG A 105 -1.90 27.85 -7.69
CA ARG A 105 -3.35 27.72 -7.79
C ARG A 105 -3.84 26.36 -7.29
N ALA A 106 -3.16 25.27 -7.63
CA ALA A 106 -3.57 23.96 -7.15
C ALA A 106 -3.39 23.80 -5.63
N ALA A 107 -2.31 24.36 -5.07
CA ALA A 107 -2.08 24.40 -3.64
C ALA A 107 -3.14 25.23 -2.89
N GLU A 108 -3.53 26.40 -3.41
CA GLU A 108 -4.53 27.28 -2.80
C GLU A 108 -5.97 26.73 -2.93
N THR A 109 -6.29 26.07 -4.04
CA THR A 109 -7.66 25.63 -4.32
C THR A 109 -7.97 24.24 -3.77
N LEU A 110 -7.05 23.29 -3.89
CA LEU A 110 -7.25 21.91 -3.46
C LEU A 110 -6.38 21.50 -2.28
N GLY A 111 -5.21 22.12 -2.10
CA GLY A 111 -4.18 21.67 -1.16
C GLY A 111 -3.39 20.44 -1.63
N PHE A 112 -3.60 19.94 -2.86
CA PHE A 112 -2.83 18.85 -3.46
C PHE A 112 -2.82 18.92 -5.00
N PHE A 113 -1.81 18.32 -5.63
CA PHE A 113 -1.70 18.21 -7.08
C PHE A 113 -0.85 17.00 -7.46
N GLN A 114 -0.95 16.57 -8.72
CA GLN A 114 -0.09 15.54 -9.30
C GLN A 114 0.92 16.20 -10.23
N VAL A 115 2.10 15.61 -10.36
CA VAL A 115 3.16 16.10 -11.25
C VAL A 115 3.64 15.00 -12.19
N ILE A 116 4.04 15.39 -13.40
CA ILE A 116 4.70 14.54 -14.38
C ILE A 116 6.00 15.20 -14.85
N ASN A 117 6.88 14.41 -15.46
CA ASN A 117 8.19 14.86 -15.93
C ASN A 117 9.02 15.60 -14.85
N HIS A 118 8.91 15.16 -13.60
CA HIS A 118 9.59 15.73 -12.42
C HIS A 118 11.11 15.41 -12.37
N GLY A 119 11.69 14.86 -13.43
CA GLY A 119 13.13 14.56 -13.52
C GLY A 119 13.62 13.36 -12.68
N VAL A 120 12.77 12.73 -11.88
CA VAL A 120 13.14 11.53 -11.10
C VAL A 120 13.01 10.29 -11.98
N PRO A 121 14.07 9.47 -12.13
CA PRO A 121 14.03 8.28 -12.98
C PRO A 121 12.91 7.30 -12.60
N VAL A 122 12.16 6.82 -13.59
CA VAL A 122 11.09 5.83 -13.37
C VAL A 122 11.63 4.54 -12.74
N GLU A 123 12.81 4.10 -13.17
CA GLU A 123 13.47 2.92 -12.62
C GLU A 123 13.76 3.04 -11.12
N LEU A 124 14.09 4.24 -10.64
CA LEU A 124 14.28 4.50 -9.20
C LEU A 124 12.97 4.37 -8.44
N LEU A 125 11.87 4.91 -8.98
CA LEU A 125 10.54 4.80 -8.37
C LEU A 125 10.07 3.35 -8.29
N GLU A 126 10.27 2.56 -9.35
CA GLU A 126 9.93 1.14 -9.36
C GLU A 126 10.81 0.33 -8.40
N SER A 127 12.12 0.60 -8.37
CA SER A 127 13.05 -0.01 -7.41
C SER A 127 12.66 0.30 -5.96
N LEU A 128 12.24 1.54 -5.67
CA LEU A 128 11.75 1.94 -4.35
C LEU A 128 10.47 1.17 -3.97
N LYS A 129 9.49 1.08 -4.87
CA LYS A 129 8.27 0.28 -4.67
C LYS A 129 8.61 -1.18 -4.39
N GLN A 130 9.48 -1.77 -5.21
CA GLN A 130 9.90 -3.17 -5.04
C GLN A 130 10.62 -3.39 -3.72
N THR A 131 11.49 -2.45 -3.32
CA THR A 131 12.19 -2.51 -2.03
C THR A 131 11.20 -2.45 -0.86
N ALA A 132 10.19 -1.59 -0.92
CA ALA A 132 9.13 -1.54 0.08
C ALA A 132 8.36 -2.87 0.14
N HIS A 133 7.96 -3.43 -1.00
CA HIS A 133 7.32 -4.76 -1.06
C HIS A 133 8.20 -5.85 -0.44
N ASN A 134 9.47 -5.90 -0.81
CA ASN A 134 10.43 -6.87 -0.28
C ASN A 134 10.58 -6.73 1.24
N PHE A 135 10.70 -5.50 1.74
CA PHE A 135 10.78 -5.24 3.17
C PHE A 135 9.53 -5.72 3.92
N PHE A 136 8.34 -5.35 3.47
CA PHE A 136 7.09 -5.75 4.15
C PHE A 136 6.77 -7.24 3.99
N ALA A 137 7.33 -7.91 2.97
CA ALA A 137 7.28 -9.37 2.80
C ALA A 137 8.20 -10.14 3.75
N LEU A 138 9.18 -9.48 4.41
CA LEU A 138 10.01 -10.14 5.41
C LEU A 138 9.18 -10.64 6.61
N PRO A 139 9.60 -11.75 7.25
CA PRO A 139 9.01 -12.22 8.50
C PRO A 139 9.03 -11.13 9.59
N PRO A 140 8.04 -11.10 10.50
CA PRO A 140 7.96 -10.12 11.60
C PRO A 140 9.23 -10.03 12.44
N GLU A 141 9.91 -11.16 12.67
CA GLU A 141 11.13 -11.28 13.48
C GLU A 141 12.27 -10.45 12.88
N ARG A 142 12.33 -10.33 11.55
CA ARG A 142 13.33 -9.50 10.87
C ARG A 142 12.99 -8.02 10.89
N LYS A 143 11.73 -7.67 11.13
CA LYS A 143 11.24 -6.28 11.16
C LYS A 143 11.21 -5.69 12.58
N VAL A 144 11.30 -6.52 13.61
CA VAL A 144 11.20 -6.10 15.02
C VAL A 144 12.24 -5.04 15.40
N VAL A 145 13.43 -5.11 14.81
CA VAL A 145 14.54 -4.18 15.04
C VAL A 145 14.24 -2.74 14.58
N TYR A 146 13.17 -2.52 13.83
CA TYR A 146 12.76 -1.18 13.36
C TYR A 146 11.60 -0.59 14.18
N ARG A 147 11.16 -1.27 15.25
CA ARG A 147 10.09 -0.75 16.12
C ARG A 147 10.63 0.29 17.09
N LYS A 148 9.80 1.25 17.50
CA LYS A 148 10.18 2.36 18.41
C LYS A 148 10.97 1.91 19.64
N GLN A 149 10.56 0.80 20.27
CA GLN A 149 11.15 0.32 21.52
C GLN A 149 12.52 -0.37 21.34
N VAL A 150 12.83 -0.84 20.13
CA VAL A 150 13.99 -1.70 19.83
C VAL A 150 14.96 -1.03 18.84
N SER A 151 14.46 -0.07 18.07
CA SER A 151 15.21 0.60 17.02
C SER A 151 16.43 1.33 17.57
N PRO A 152 17.63 1.09 17.03
CA PRO A 152 18.81 1.87 17.38
C PRO A 152 18.74 3.30 16.83
N SER A 153 17.83 3.57 15.87
CA SER A 153 17.59 4.91 15.36
C SER A 153 16.74 5.73 16.34
N PRO A 154 17.21 6.91 16.78
CA PRO A 154 16.46 7.80 17.66
C PRO A 154 15.28 8.50 16.96
N LEU A 155 15.13 8.30 15.64
CA LEU A 155 14.13 8.96 14.81
C LEU A 155 12.77 8.24 14.80
N VAL A 156 12.67 7.04 15.36
CA VAL A 156 11.40 6.32 15.43
C VAL A 156 10.54 6.94 16.54
N LYS A 157 9.69 7.92 16.20
CA LYS A 157 8.75 8.56 17.12
C LYS A 157 7.32 8.20 16.72
N TYR A 158 6.54 7.63 17.65
CA TYR A 158 5.08 7.75 17.60
C TYR A 158 4.74 9.20 17.93
N GLN A 159 4.29 9.97 16.94
CA GLN A 159 3.67 11.27 17.17
C GLN A 159 2.27 11.02 17.75
N VAL A 160 1.95 11.69 18.86
CA VAL A 160 0.56 11.84 19.31
C VAL A 160 -0.03 12.96 18.45
N TRP A 161 -1.22 12.76 17.90
CA TRP A 161 -1.83 13.64 16.88
C TRP A 161 -2.21 15.04 17.38
N ASP A 162 -1.89 15.40 18.63
CA ASP A 162 -2.32 16.65 19.26
C ASP A 162 -1.40 17.87 19.00
N GLU A 163 -0.24 17.71 18.34
CA GLU A 163 0.78 18.78 18.26
C GLU A 163 0.95 19.47 16.88
N PHE A 164 0.10 19.21 15.88
CA PHE A 164 0.28 19.81 14.54
C PHE A 164 -0.87 20.69 14.02
N CYS A 165 -1.82 21.08 14.89
CA CYS A 165 -2.87 22.04 14.54
C CYS A 165 -3.04 23.13 15.62
N THR A 166 -2.06 24.04 15.70
CA THR A 166 -2.22 25.41 16.23
C THR A 166 -1.38 26.36 15.42
#